data_AF-A0A1U7VFK3-F1
#
_entry.id   AF-A0A1U7VFK3-F1
#
_cell.length_a   1.000
_cell.length_b   1.000
_cell.length_c   1.000
_cell.angle_alpha   90.00
_cell.angle_beta   90.00
_cell.angle_gamma   90.00
#
_symmetry.space_group_name_H-M   'P 1'
#
loop_
_entity.id
_entity.type
_entity.pdbx_description
1 polymer ?
#
loop_
_entity_poly.entity_id
_entity_poly.type
_entity_poly.pdbx_seq_one_letter_code
_entity_poly.pdbx_strand_id
1 'polypeptide(L)'
;MEINLDEFARLCNVIALKFEEKDSQSIFEKCPNIYHSPASKKLRHFIRSPTFEYIIVFILLVNLVAVIVETTLDVQNNSAQIFWQKAETIFGWLYAIEMALKVYTYGCENYWRDGKNQFDFCITCFIGIEEITTLVCPHGLTFMSNGNWIRYLLIARMLRFIRLLMHIERFRAFVTTFLTLIHCLLPYLGTIFCILCIYCSLGLQFFGGGCQHWKPQVTPD
;
A
#
# COMPACT_ATOMS: atom_id res chain seq x y z
N MET A 1 38.92 34.98 -10.06
CA MET A 1 38.69 33.64 -9.49
C MET A 1 37.66 32.99 -10.40
N GLU A 2 38.14 32.34 -11.46
CA GLU A 2 37.26 31.62 -12.41
C GLU A 2 36.79 30.34 -11.72
N ILE A 3 35.47 30.23 -11.53
CA ILE A 3 34.86 29.02 -10.95
C ILE A 3 34.96 27.93 -12.01
N ASN A 4 35.59 26.82 -11.65
CA ASN A 4 35.79 25.68 -12.55
C ASN A 4 34.45 24.94 -12.76
N LEU A 5 34.24 24.32 -13.91
CA LEU A 5 32.96 23.70 -14.29
C LEU A 5 32.57 22.55 -13.34
N ASP A 6 33.57 21.82 -12.82
CA ASP A 6 33.41 20.81 -11.76
C ASP A 6 33.03 21.40 -10.39
N GLU A 7 33.46 22.63 -10.11
CA GLU A 7 33.14 23.33 -8.88
C GLU A 7 31.71 23.89 -8.95
N PHE A 8 31.29 24.41 -10.11
CA PHE A 8 29.91 24.79 -10.39
C PHE A 8 28.95 23.60 -10.34
N ALA A 9 29.32 22.46 -10.95
CA ALA A 9 28.51 21.24 -10.90
C ALA A 9 28.33 20.73 -9.45
N ARG A 10 29.40 20.78 -8.64
CA ARG A 10 29.31 20.46 -7.20
C ARG A 10 28.45 21.46 -6.45
N LEU A 11 28.58 22.75 -6.73
CA LEU A 11 27.76 23.79 -6.10
C LEU A 11 26.28 23.58 -6.43
N CYS A 12 25.95 23.33 -7.71
CA CYS A 12 24.59 23.02 -8.14
C CYS A 12 24.05 21.76 -7.46
N ASN A 13 24.85 20.71 -7.30
CA ASN A 13 24.42 19.49 -6.62
C ASN A 13 24.21 19.72 -5.12
N VAL A 14 25.08 20.50 -4.46
CA VAL A 14 24.93 20.89 -3.05
C VAL A 14 23.72 21.81 -2.85
N ILE A 15 23.48 22.74 -3.78
CA ILE A 15 22.31 23.62 -3.75
C ILE A 15 21.04 22.80 -3.98
N ALA A 16 21.03 21.86 -4.93
CA ALA A 16 19.92 20.96 -5.19
C ALA A 16 19.61 20.09 -3.96
N LEU A 17 20.64 19.52 -3.32
CA LEU A 17 20.49 18.77 -2.06
C LEU A 17 19.93 19.64 -0.92
N LYS A 18 20.41 20.89 -0.79
CA LYS A 18 19.88 21.83 0.21
C LYS A 18 18.48 22.36 -0.10
N PHE A 19 18.12 22.46 -1.38
CA PHE A 19 16.77 22.85 -1.81
C PHE A 19 15.78 21.71 -1.58
N GLU A 20 16.20 20.47 -1.83
CA GLU A 20 15.39 19.27 -1.59
C GLU A 20 15.11 19.05 -0.10
N GLU A 21 16.02 19.47 0.80
CA GLU A 21 15.78 19.45 2.25
C GLU A 21 14.80 20.56 2.72
N LYS A 22 14.53 21.59 1.88
CA LYS A 22 13.76 22.79 2.28
C LYS A 22 12.33 22.86 1.71
N ASP A 23 11.82 21.81 1.09
CA ASP A 23 10.39 21.71 0.74
C ASP A 23 9.62 21.09 1.91
N SER A 24 8.44 21.56 2.36
CA SER A 24 7.56 22.63 1.91
C SER A 24 6.64 23.01 3.08
N GLN A 25 6.24 24.27 3.16
CA GLN A 25 5.22 24.72 4.11
C GLN A 25 3.90 23.97 3.83
N SER A 26 3.41 23.30 4.86
CA SER A 26 2.18 22.49 4.83
C SER A 26 1.01 23.31 4.26
N ILE A 27 0.29 22.75 3.26
CA ILE A 27 -0.97 23.24 2.66
C ILE A 27 -1.98 23.77 3.71
N PHE A 28 -1.87 23.33 4.96
CA PHE A 28 -2.70 23.76 6.06
C PHE A 28 -2.48 25.19 6.60
N GLU A 29 -1.49 25.94 6.10
CA GLU A 29 -1.43 27.40 6.34
C GLU A 29 -2.67 28.13 5.79
N LYS A 30 -3.39 27.51 4.84
CA LYS A 30 -4.66 28.02 4.28
C LYS A 30 -5.87 27.91 5.23
N CYS A 31 -5.78 27.15 6.34
CA CYS A 31 -6.84 27.03 7.35
C CYS A 31 -6.37 27.50 8.74
N PRO A 32 -6.26 28.83 8.96
CA PRO A 32 -5.63 29.39 10.16
C PRO A 32 -6.37 29.09 11.47
N ASN A 33 -7.69 28.86 11.43
CA ASN A 33 -8.52 28.80 12.64
C ASN A 33 -8.35 27.49 13.46
N ILE A 34 -8.03 26.37 12.80
CA ILE A 34 -7.81 25.06 13.46
C ILE A 34 -6.32 24.84 13.78
N TYR A 35 -5.44 25.47 13.00
CA TYR A 35 -3.99 25.29 13.09
C TYR A 35 -3.34 26.03 14.26
N HIS A 36 -3.91 27.18 14.66
CA HIS A 36 -3.31 28.03 15.70
C HIS A 36 -3.72 27.66 17.14
N SER A 37 -4.67 26.74 17.32
CA SER A 37 -5.12 26.32 18.65
C SER A 37 -4.00 25.59 19.43
N PRO A 38 -3.80 25.87 20.74
CA PRO A 38 -2.78 25.22 21.56
C PRO A 38 -2.95 23.70 21.64
N ALA A 39 -4.18 23.20 21.47
CA ALA A 39 -4.46 21.77 21.38
C ALA A 39 -3.86 21.13 20.12
N SER A 40 -3.93 21.81 18.97
CA SER A 40 -3.36 21.33 17.70
C SER A 40 -1.82 21.28 17.76
N LYS A 41 -1.18 22.25 18.41
CA LYS A 41 0.29 22.25 18.61
C LYS A 41 0.76 21.12 19.53
N LYS A 42 0.06 20.87 20.65
CA LYS A 42 0.37 19.72 21.54
C LYS A 42 0.14 18.39 20.83
N LEU A 43 -0.96 18.27 20.08
CA LEU A 43 -1.29 17.08 19.30
C LEU A 43 -0.25 16.81 18.22
N ARG A 44 0.19 17.83 17.48
CA ARG A 44 1.29 17.73 16.50
C ARG A 44 2.60 17.26 17.14
N HIS A 45 2.95 17.82 18.29
CA HIS A 45 4.15 17.40 19.02
C HIS A 45 4.04 15.95 19.50
N PHE A 46 2.84 15.52 19.92
CA PHE A 46 2.58 14.15 20.35
C PHE A 46 2.64 13.16 19.17
N ILE A 47 1.99 13.47 18.04
CA ILE A 47 2.00 12.62 16.83
C ILE A 47 3.42 12.52 16.24
N ARG A 48 4.19 13.62 16.28
CA ARG A 48 5.57 13.64 15.80
C ARG A 48 6.54 12.90 16.72
N SER A 49 6.10 12.56 17.94
CA SER A 49 6.93 11.80 18.86
C SER A 49 7.08 10.36 18.37
N PRO A 50 8.30 9.78 18.39
CA PRO A 50 8.50 8.36 18.09
C PRO A 50 7.70 7.45 19.03
N THR A 51 7.40 7.92 20.24
CA THR A 51 6.57 7.19 21.21
C THR A 51 5.17 6.90 20.67
N PHE A 52 4.57 7.82 19.92
CA PHE A 52 3.25 7.62 19.33
C PHE A 52 3.28 6.52 18.27
N GLU A 53 4.32 6.51 17.43
CA GLU A 53 4.51 5.46 16.43
C GLU A 53 4.67 4.07 17.08
N TYR A 54 5.47 3.97 18.15
CA TYR A 54 5.60 2.72 18.91
C TYR A 54 4.28 2.25 19.53
N ILE A 55 3.44 3.18 20.03
CA ILE A 55 2.12 2.84 20.59
C ILE A 55 1.21 2.24 19.50
N ILE A 56 1.18 2.84 18.31
CA ILE A 56 0.35 2.36 17.20
C ILE A 56 0.79 0.98 16.72
N VAL A 57 2.10 0.75 16.65
CA VAL A 57 2.65 -0.58 16.31
C VAL A 57 2.31 -1.61 17.36
N PHE A 58 2.40 -1.24 18.64
CA PHE A 58 2.03 -2.13 19.73
C PHE A 58 0.54 -2.53 19.62
N ILE A 59 -0.34 -1.58 19.35
CA ILE A 59 -1.76 -1.83 19.12
C ILE A 59 -1.97 -2.75 17.91
N LEU A 60 -1.21 -2.56 16.84
CA LEU A 60 -1.26 -3.40 15.63
C LEU A 60 -0.76 -4.82 15.87
N LEU A 61 0.27 -4.97 16.68
CA LEU A 61 0.79 -6.27 17.09
C LEU A 61 -0.25 -7.02 17.94
N VAL A 62 -0.87 -6.34 18.90
CA VAL A 62 -1.94 -6.94 19.72
C VAL A 62 -3.15 -7.34 18.86
N ASN A 63 -3.56 -6.48 17.92
CA ASN A 63 -4.63 -6.82 16.98
C ASN A 63 -4.27 -8.03 16.11
N LEU A 64 -3.04 -8.12 15.61
CA LEU A 64 -2.58 -9.25 14.81
C LEU A 64 -2.61 -10.56 15.63
N VAL A 65 -2.11 -10.53 16.87
CA VAL A 65 -2.14 -11.70 17.76
C VAL A 65 -3.58 -12.12 18.06
N ALA A 66 -4.47 -11.17 18.31
CA ALA A 66 -5.90 -11.42 18.50
C ALA A 66 -6.52 -12.15 17.29
N VAL A 67 -6.25 -11.70 16.07
CA VAL A 67 -6.78 -12.33 14.84
C VAL A 67 -6.18 -13.72 14.59
N ILE A 68 -4.89 -13.93 14.91
CA ILE A 68 -4.27 -15.26 14.82
C ILE A 68 -4.92 -16.22 15.81
N VAL A 69 -5.10 -15.79 17.06
CA VAL A 69 -5.77 -16.57 18.11
C VAL A 69 -7.20 -16.88 17.71
N GLU A 70 -7.95 -15.90 17.22
CA GLU A 70 -9.29 -16.11 16.67
C GLU A 70 -9.27 -17.18 15.58
N THR A 71 -8.38 -17.08 14.58
CA THR A 71 -8.30 -18.05 13.47
C THR A 71 -8.01 -19.47 13.96
N THR A 72 -7.27 -19.62 15.06
CA THR A 72 -7.04 -20.94 15.68
C THR A 72 -8.22 -21.45 16.49
N LEU A 73 -9.04 -20.55 17.06
CA LEU A 73 -10.20 -20.87 17.90
C LEU A 73 -11.52 -20.96 17.11
N ASP A 74 -11.60 -20.36 15.93
CA ASP A 74 -12.72 -20.38 14.99
C ASP A 74 -13.08 -21.82 14.56
N VAL A 75 -12.11 -22.74 14.66
CA VAL A 75 -12.34 -24.19 14.52
C VAL A 75 -13.27 -24.75 15.61
N GLN A 76 -13.51 -24.04 16.71
CA GLN A 76 -14.10 -24.60 17.93
C GLN A 76 -15.35 -23.86 18.47
N ASN A 77 -15.62 -22.58 18.17
CA ASN A 77 -16.79 -21.89 18.76
C ASN A 77 -17.27 -20.58 18.06
N ASN A 78 -18.55 -20.52 17.62
CA ASN A 78 -19.15 -19.39 16.87
C ASN A 78 -19.39 -18.09 17.69
N SER A 79 -19.46 -18.16 19.02
CA SER A 79 -19.87 -17.00 19.85
C SER A 79 -18.77 -15.96 20.06
N ALA A 80 -17.50 -16.37 20.01
CA ALA A 80 -16.36 -15.47 20.17
C ALA A 80 -16.11 -14.60 18.92
N GLN A 81 -16.52 -15.09 17.75
CA GLN A 81 -16.28 -14.46 16.44
C GLN A 81 -16.87 -13.05 16.35
N ILE A 82 -18.09 -12.83 16.88
CA ILE A 82 -18.77 -11.53 16.86
C ILE A 82 -17.99 -10.48 17.69
N PHE A 83 -17.40 -10.89 18.81
CA PHE A 83 -16.60 -9.99 19.64
C PHE A 83 -15.31 -9.58 18.95
N TRP A 84 -14.61 -10.54 18.33
CA TRP A 84 -13.38 -10.31 17.59
C TRP A 84 -13.60 -9.42 16.37
N GLN A 85 -14.65 -9.69 15.59
CA GLN A 85 -15.02 -8.86 14.44
C GLN A 85 -15.32 -7.40 14.86
N LYS A 86 -15.99 -7.19 16.00
CA LYS A 86 -16.22 -5.85 16.53
C LYS A 86 -14.91 -5.16 16.98
N ALA A 87 -13.98 -5.92 17.55
CA ALA A 87 -12.68 -5.41 17.94
C ALA A 87 -11.85 -5.00 16.71
N GLU A 88 -11.82 -5.82 15.66
CA GLU A 88 -11.17 -5.51 14.38
C GLU A 88 -11.65 -4.18 13.80
N THR A 89 -12.96 -3.94 13.81
CA THR A 89 -13.55 -2.67 13.38
C THR A 89 -13.08 -1.47 14.18
N ILE A 90 -12.99 -1.60 15.51
CA ILE A 90 -12.51 -0.50 16.36
C ILE A 90 -11.05 -0.19 16.03
N PHE A 91 -10.22 -1.21 15.80
CA PHE A 91 -8.84 -1.03 15.39
C PHE A 91 -8.74 -0.40 14.00
N GLY A 92 -9.55 -0.83 13.03
CA GLY A 92 -9.64 -0.22 11.70
C GLY A 92 -9.92 1.28 11.76
N TRP A 93 -10.89 1.70 12.57
CA TRP A 93 -11.19 3.12 12.79
C TRP A 93 -10.06 3.88 13.48
N LEU A 94 -9.41 3.27 14.48
CA LEU A 94 -8.26 3.87 15.15
C LEU A 94 -7.12 4.16 14.16
N TYR A 95 -6.86 3.27 13.20
CA TYR A 95 -5.87 3.47 12.15
C TYR A 95 -6.26 4.53 11.13
N ALA A 96 -7.54 4.58 10.74
CA ALA A 96 -8.03 5.63 9.84
C ALA A 96 -7.84 7.02 10.47
N ILE A 97 -8.12 7.13 11.77
CA ILE A 97 -7.88 8.34 12.56
C ILE A 97 -6.38 8.65 12.60
N GLU A 98 -5.53 7.69 12.96
CA GLU A 98 -4.07 7.86 12.99
C GLU A 98 -3.50 8.41 11.67
N MET A 99 -3.94 7.85 10.54
CA MET A 99 -3.50 8.30 9.21
C MET A 99 -4.02 9.68 8.86
N ALA A 100 -5.28 10.00 9.19
CA ALA A 100 -5.79 11.35 9.04
C ALA A 100 -4.99 12.36 9.86
N LEU A 101 -4.59 12.00 11.08
CA LEU A 101 -3.72 12.83 11.93
C LEU A 101 -2.32 12.98 11.31
N LYS A 102 -1.71 11.92 10.78
CA LYS A 102 -0.40 12.00 10.10
C LYS A 102 -0.44 12.88 8.86
N VAL A 103 -1.45 12.72 8.00
CA VAL A 103 -1.64 13.56 6.81
C VAL A 103 -1.83 15.03 7.22
N TYR A 104 -2.56 15.29 8.31
CA TYR A 104 -2.75 16.62 8.87
C TYR A 104 -1.46 17.24 9.44
N THR A 105 -0.58 16.43 10.04
CA THR A 105 0.69 16.92 10.60
C THR A 105 1.77 17.15 9.56
N TYR A 106 1.92 16.23 8.59
CA TYR A 106 2.99 16.29 7.58
C TYR A 106 2.61 17.13 6.35
N GLY A 107 1.33 17.36 6.08
CA GLY A 107 0.85 18.12 4.93
C GLY A 107 0.80 17.28 3.65
N CYS A 108 -0.26 17.43 2.85
CA CYS A 108 -0.55 16.57 1.71
C CYS A 108 0.56 16.57 0.64
N GLU A 109 1.23 17.71 0.43
CA GLU A 109 2.24 17.88 -0.62
C GLU A 109 3.55 17.15 -0.32
N ASN A 110 4.08 17.30 0.90
CA ASN A 110 5.27 16.56 1.34
C ASN A 110 4.96 15.08 1.52
N TYR A 111 3.73 14.76 1.95
CA TYR A 111 3.23 13.39 2.07
C TYR A 111 3.19 12.67 0.70
N TRP A 112 2.81 13.38 -0.37
CA TRP A 112 2.78 12.82 -1.72
C TRP A 112 4.13 12.86 -2.43
N ARG A 113 5.14 13.64 -2.00
CA ARG A 113 6.50 13.55 -2.58
C ARG A 113 7.25 12.30 -2.11
N ASP A 114 7.03 11.88 -0.88
CA ASP A 114 7.65 10.67 -0.35
C ASP A 114 6.86 9.42 -0.78
N GLY A 115 7.45 8.62 -1.68
CA GLY A 115 6.88 7.32 -2.09
C GLY A 115 6.63 6.36 -0.89
N LYS A 116 7.36 6.56 0.21
CA LYS A 116 7.13 5.88 1.50
C LYS A 116 5.73 6.16 2.07
N ASN A 117 5.31 7.42 2.07
CA ASN A 117 4.03 7.83 2.61
C ASN A 117 2.87 7.49 1.66
N GLN A 118 3.10 7.57 0.34
CA GLN A 118 2.12 7.10 -0.64
C GLN A 118 1.77 5.62 -0.43
N PHE A 119 2.76 4.76 -0.17
CA PHE A 119 2.52 3.34 0.05
C PHE A 119 1.74 3.07 1.35
N ASP A 120 2.11 3.71 2.46
CA ASP A 120 1.39 3.59 3.73
C ASP A 120 -0.05 4.12 3.63
N PHE A 121 -0.27 5.16 2.81
CA PHE A 121 -1.61 5.69 2.52
C PHE A 121 -2.45 4.72 1.71
N CYS A 122 -1.89 4.18 0.63
CA CYS A 122 -2.57 3.17 -0.17
C CYS A 122 -2.99 1.99 0.70
N ILE A 123 -2.06 1.42 1.48
CA ILE A 123 -2.37 0.31 2.40
C ILE A 123 -3.50 0.68 3.36
N THR A 124 -3.43 1.85 3.99
CA THR A 124 -4.47 2.26 4.97
C THR A 124 -5.81 2.48 4.30
N CYS A 125 -5.86 3.08 3.11
CA CYS A 125 -7.09 3.23 2.34
C CYS A 125 -7.69 1.87 1.98
N PHE A 126 -6.87 0.89 1.55
CA PHE A 126 -7.34 -0.46 1.27
C PHE A 126 -7.93 -1.14 2.52
N ILE A 127 -7.26 -1.06 3.67
CA ILE A 127 -7.77 -1.60 4.95
C ILE A 127 -9.08 -0.89 5.35
N GLY A 128 -9.15 0.43 5.20
CA GLY A 128 -10.35 1.20 5.53
C GLY A 128 -11.55 0.85 4.64
N ILE A 129 -11.34 0.72 3.33
CA ILE A 129 -12.38 0.32 2.37
C ILE A 129 -12.88 -1.09 2.69
N GLU A 130 -11.96 -2.00 2.99
CA GLU A 130 -12.29 -3.37 3.40
C GLU A 130 -13.15 -3.38 4.68
N GLU A 131 -12.75 -2.66 5.71
CA GLU A 131 -13.51 -2.56 6.97
C GLU A 131 -14.91 -1.99 6.75
N ILE A 132 -15.03 -0.92 5.96
CA ILE A 132 -16.32 -0.31 5.60
C ILE A 132 -17.18 -1.30 4.80
N THR A 133 -16.59 -2.06 3.89
CA THR A 133 -17.30 -3.05 3.08
C THR A 133 -17.86 -4.18 3.97
N THR A 134 -17.07 -4.64 4.93
CA THR A 134 -17.47 -5.66 5.91
C THR A 134 -18.60 -5.15 6.83
N LEU A 135 -18.59 -3.88 7.21
CA LEU A 135 -19.61 -3.26 8.07
C LEU A 135 -20.91 -2.91 7.37
N VAL A 136 -20.83 -2.38 6.14
CA VAL A 136 -22.00 -1.91 5.38
C VAL A 136 -22.74 -3.10 4.75
N CYS A 137 -22.05 -4.20 4.49
CA CYS A 137 -22.64 -5.36 3.84
C CYS A 137 -22.43 -6.66 4.63
N PRO A 138 -22.98 -6.80 5.85
CA PRO A 138 -22.91 -8.06 6.59
C PRO A 138 -23.76 -9.18 5.93
N HIS A 139 -24.67 -8.84 5.01
CA HIS A 139 -25.71 -9.78 4.56
C HIS A 139 -26.29 -9.56 3.15
N GLY A 140 -25.56 -9.05 2.15
CA GLY A 140 -26.15 -9.02 0.80
C GLY A 140 -25.45 -8.19 -0.27
N LEU A 141 -24.39 -8.75 -0.85
CA LEU A 141 -24.25 -8.72 -2.30
C LEU A 141 -24.24 -10.16 -2.77
N THR A 142 -25.40 -10.61 -3.25
CA THR A 142 -25.61 -11.90 -3.94
C THR A 142 -24.66 -12.11 -5.13
N PHE A 143 -23.94 -11.07 -5.57
CA PHE A 143 -22.85 -11.16 -6.55
C PHE A 143 -21.54 -11.77 -6.01
N MET A 144 -21.35 -11.89 -4.69
CA MET A 144 -20.12 -12.40 -4.07
C MET A 144 -20.35 -13.61 -3.16
N SER A 145 -21.42 -14.38 -3.40
CA SER A 145 -21.83 -15.53 -2.56
C SER A 145 -20.96 -16.80 -2.73
N ASN A 146 -19.93 -16.80 -3.57
CA ASN A 146 -19.18 -18.03 -3.92
C ASN A 146 -17.69 -17.85 -3.61
N GLY A 147 -17.22 -18.26 -2.42
CA GLY A 147 -15.80 -18.45 -2.07
C GLY A 147 -14.88 -17.21 -2.07
N ASN A 148 -15.28 -16.10 -2.69
CA ASN A 148 -14.46 -14.91 -2.87
C ASN A 148 -14.37 -14.05 -1.60
N TRP A 149 -15.41 -14.05 -0.75
CA TRP A 149 -15.37 -13.34 0.54
C TRP A 149 -14.22 -13.80 1.44
N ILE A 150 -14.01 -15.11 1.55
CA ILE A 150 -12.85 -15.68 2.27
C ILE A 150 -11.53 -15.17 1.69
N ARG A 151 -11.43 -15.05 0.35
CA ARG A 151 -10.22 -14.53 -0.30
C ARG A 151 -9.96 -13.07 0.04
N TYR A 152 -11.00 -12.24 0.09
CA TYR A 152 -10.86 -10.84 0.48
C TYR A 152 -10.43 -10.71 1.95
N LEU A 153 -11.02 -11.47 2.87
CA LEU A 153 -10.60 -11.53 4.28
C LEU A 153 -9.16 -12.07 4.45
N LEU A 154 -8.70 -12.96 3.55
CA LEU A 154 -7.32 -13.43 3.57
C LEU A 154 -6.36 -12.31 3.12
N ILE A 155 -6.69 -11.59 2.05
CA ILE A 155 -5.90 -10.48 1.51
C ILE A 155 -5.79 -9.35 2.54
N ALA A 156 -6.89 -9.02 3.20
CA ALA A 156 -6.96 -8.10 4.32
C ALA A 156 -5.96 -8.39 5.45
N ARG A 157 -5.96 -9.64 5.92
CA ARG A 157 -5.06 -10.11 6.98
C ARG A 157 -3.61 -10.02 6.54
N MET A 158 -3.32 -10.39 5.29
CA MET A 158 -1.98 -10.23 4.68
C MET A 158 -1.58 -8.75 4.62
N LEU A 159 -2.51 -7.85 4.30
CA LEU A 159 -2.26 -6.42 4.21
C LEU A 159 -1.90 -5.81 5.57
N ARG A 160 -2.59 -6.18 6.64
CA ARG A 160 -2.24 -5.79 8.02
C ARG A 160 -0.85 -6.29 8.42
N PHE A 161 -0.50 -7.53 8.06
CA PHE A 161 0.83 -8.08 8.28
C PHE A 161 1.93 -7.34 7.49
N ILE A 162 1.67 -7.04 6.22
CA ILE A 162 2.57 -6.23 5.38
C ILE A 162 2.79 -4.84 5.99
N ARG A 163 1.74 -4.21 6.53
CA ARG A 163 1.88 -2.92 7.24
C ARG A 163 2.77 -3.03 8.47
N LEU A 164 2.62 -4.08 9.29
CA LEU A 164 3.50 -4.34 10.44
C LEU A 164 4.96 -4.48 9.99
N LEU A 165 5.21 -5.24 8.92
CA LEU A 165 6.55 -5.41 8.36
C LEU A 165 7.14 -4.09 7.85
N MET A 166 6.34 -3.23 7.23
CA MET A 166 6.79 -1.92 6.75
C MET A 166 7.21 -0.97 7.88
N HIS A 167 6.77 -1.22 9.11
CA HIS A 167 7.25 -0.46 10.26
C HIS A 167 8.69 -0.84 10.66
N ILE A 168 9.13 -2.06 10.32
CA ILE A 168 10.49 -2.51 10.58
C ILE A 168 11.43 -1.89 9.54
N GLU A 169 12.41 -1.11 9.99
CA GLU A 169 13.31 -0.35 9.10
C GLU A 169 14.04 -1.21 8.07
N ARG A 170 14.40 -2.44 8.46
CA ARG A 170 15.06 -3.43 7.59
C ARG A 170 14.17 -3.86 6.43
N PHE A 171 12.91 -4.20 6.72
CA PHE A 171 11.93 -4.59 5.70
C PHE A 171 11.52 -3.41 4.84
N ARG A 172 11.38 -2.22 5.43
CA ARG A 172 11.17 -0.97 4.69
C ARG A 172 12.26 -0.76 3.63
N ALA A 173 13.53 -0.81 4.05
CA ALA A 173 14.66 -0.66 3.12
C ALA A 173 14.61 -1.69 2.00
N PHE A 174 14.31 -2.95 2.36
CA PHE A 174 14.14 -4.03 1.39
C PHE A 174 13.03 -3.74 0.37
N VAL A 175 11.82 -3.39 0.82
CA VAL A 175 10.68 -3.09 -0.06
C VAL A 175 10.97 -1.89 -0.95
N THR A 176 11.56 -0.83 -0.43
CA THR A 176 11.95 0.33 -1.23
C THR A 176 12.96 -0.08 -2.32
N THR A 177 14.02 -0.81 -1.97
CA THR A 177 14.99 -1.29 -2.97
C THR A 177 14.35 -2.22 -4.00
N PHE A 178 13.43 -3.08 -3.57
CA PHE A 178 12.72 -4.00 -4.45
C PHE A 178 11.81 -3.25 -5.43
N LEU A 179 11.07 -2.25 -4.96
CA LEU A 179 10.26 -1.38 -5.83
C LEU A 179 11.13 -0.59 -6.80
N THR A 180 12.27 -0.04 -6.36
CA THR A 180 13.22 0.63 -7.26
C THR A 180 13.72 -0.34 -8.34
N LEU A 181 14.08 -1.57 -7.96
CA LEU A 181 14.49 -2.62 -8.89
C LEU A 181 13.38 -2.95 -9.90
N ILE A 182 12.12 -3.05 -9.47
CA ILE A 182 10.98 -3.27 -10.38
C ILE A 182 10.87 -2.15 -11.39
N HIS A 183 10.94 -0.88 -10.96
CA HIS A 183 10.86 0.26 -11.88
C HIS A 183 12.02 0.26 -12.89
N CYS A 184 13.23 -0.08 -12.44
CA CYS A 184 14.38 -0.25 -13.33
C CYS A 184 14.21 -1.44 -14.29
N LEU A 185 13.58 -2.52 -13.85
CA LEU A 185 13.38 -3.74 -14.64
C LEU A 185 12.19 -3.66 -15.60
N LEU A 186 11.22 -2.78 -15.32
CA LEU A 186 10.00 -2.58 -16.11
C LEU A 186 10.26 -2.38 -17.63
N PRO A 187 11.17 -1.49 -18.08
CA PRO A 187 11.46 -1.33 -19.50
C PRO A 187 12.08 -2.58 -20.15
N TYR A 188 12.90 -3.33 -19.41
CA TYR A 188 13.49 -4.58 -19.89
C TYR A 188 12.43 -5.67 -20.07
N LEU A 189 11.53 -5.83 -19.08
CA LEU A 189 10.39 -6.74 -19.19
C LEU A 189 9.48 -6.37 -20.35
N GLY A 190 9.24 -5.07 -20.56
CA GLY A 190 8.50 -4.57 -21.72
C GLY A 190 9.14 -4.97 -23.04
N THR A 191 10.46 -4.87 -23.16
CA THR A 191 11.19 -5.25 -24.38
C THR A 191 11.10 -6.76 -24.64
N ILE A 192 11.31 -7.57 -23.60
CA ILE A 192 11.15 -9.04 -23.69
C ILE A 192 9.73 -9.39 -24.11
N PHE A 193 8.72 -8.74 -23.51
CA PHE A 193 7.31 -8.93 -23.86
C PHE A 193 7.04 -8.61 -25.34
N CYS A 194 7.57 -7.49 -25.86
CA CYS A 194 7.44 -7.14 -27.28
C CYS A 194 8.07 -8.20 -28.21
N ILE A 195 9.25 -8.72 -27.88
CA ILE A 195 9.90 -9.78 -28.65
C ILE A 195 9.05 -11.05 -28.65
N LEU A 196 8.52 -11.43 -27.48
CA LEU A 196 7.62 -12.58 -27.35
C LEU A 196 6.35 -12.40 -28.20
N CYS A 197 5.78 -11.19 -28.28
CA CYS A 197 4.62 -10.91 -29.14
C CYS A 197 4.94 -11.09 -30.64
N ILE A 198 6.13 -10.66 -31.08
CA ILE A 198 6.57 -10.85 -32.47
C ILE A 198 6.73 -12.34 -32.78
N TYR A 199 7.42 -13.10 -31.91
CA TYR A 199 7.58 -14.54 -32.07
C TYR A 199 6.24 -15.29 -32.04
N CYS A 200 5.32 -14.90 -31.17
CA CYS A 200 3.96 -15.47 -31.12
C CYS A 200 3.21 -15.24 -32.44
N SER A 201 3.30 -14.02 -32.99
CA SER A 201 2.65 -13.67 -34.27
C SER A 201 3.24 -14.45 -35.44
N LEU A 202 4.56 -14.63 -35.47
CA LEU A 202 5.24 -15.49 -36.46
C LEU A 202 4.82 -16.95 -36.30
N GLY A 203 4.79 -17.46 -35.07
CA GLY A 203 4.35 -18.83 -34.77
C GLY A 203 2.92 -19.09 -35.26
N LEU A 204 1.99 -18.15 -35.05
CA LEU A 204 0.63 -18.25 -35.57
C LEU A 204 0.58 -18.26 -37.10
N GLN A 205 1.43 -17.49 -37.78
CA GLN A 205 1.49 -17.50 -39.25
C GLN A 205 2.07 -18.80 -39.81
N PHE A 206 3.11 -19.35 -39.19
CA PHE A 206 3.74 -20.59 -39.64
C PHE A 206 2.94 -21.85 -39.29
N PHE A 207 2.33 -21.90 -38.10
CA PHE A 207 1.64 -23.10 -37.60
C PHE A 207 0.11 -23.01 -37.70
N GLY A 208 -0.47 -21.84 -37.96
CA GLY A 208 -1.92 -21.65 -38.06
C GLY A 208 -2.58 -22.45 -39.19
N GLY A 209 -1.87 -22.66 -40.32
CA GLY A 209 -2.34 -23.49 -41.43
C GLY A 209 -1.99 -24.98 -41.30
N GLY A 210 -0.95 -25.33 -40.54
CA GLY A 210 -0.45 -26.70 -40.43
C GLY A 210 -1.39 -27.65 -39.68
N CYS A 211 -2.12 -27.15 -38.68
CA CYS A 211 -3.07 -27.96 -37.91
C CYS A 211 -4.43 -28.19 -38.61
N GLN A 212 -4.73 -27.45 -39.68
CA GLN A 212 -5.97 -27.63 -40.44
C GLN A 212 -5.86 -28.76 -41.47
N HIS A 213 -4.64 -29.05 -41.95
CA HIS A 213 -4.36 -30.16 -42.86
C HIS A 213 -4.45 -31.54 -42.18
N TRP A 214 -4.24 -31.62 -40.86
CA TRP A 214 -4.26 -32.86 -40.09
C TRP A 214 -5.60 -33.14 -39.37
N LYS A 215 -6.66 -32.37 -39.62
CA LYS A 215 -7.99 -32.81 -39.22
C LYS A 215 -8.43 -33.92 -40.17
N PRO A 216 -8.61 -35.17 -39.72
CA PRO A 216 -9.23 -36.20 -40.56
C PRO A 216 -10.59 -35.67 -41.00
N GLN A 217 -10.83 -35.65 -42.31
CA GLN A 217 -12.16 -35.35 -42.85
C GLN A 217 -13.10 -36.44 -42.37
N VAL A 218 -13.87 -36.16 -41.32
CA VAL A 218 -15.05 -36.95 -40.98
C VAL A 218 -16.07 -36.58 -42.06
N THR A 219 -16.21 -37.46 -43.04
CA THR A 219 -17.29 -37.43 -44.02
C THR A 219 -18.62 -37.47 -43.28
N PRO A 220 -19.53 -36.50 -43.46
CA PRO A 220 -20.89 -36.64 -42.99
C PRO A 220 -21.64 -37.55 -43.96
N ASP A 221 -22.10 -38.68 -43.44
CA ASP A 221 -23.08 -39.58 -44.06
C ASP A 221 -24.48 -38.95 -44.03
#